data_AF-A0A5P0JHD8-F1
#
_entry.id   AF-A0A5P0JHD8-F1
#
_cell.length_a   1.000
_cell.length_b   1.000
_cell.length_c   1.000
_cell.angle_alpha   90.00
_cell.angle_beta   90.00
_cell.angle_gamma   90.00
#
_symmetry.space_group_name_H-M   'P 1'
#
loop_
_entity.id
_entity.type
_entity.pdbx_description
1 polymer ?
#
loop_
_entity_poly.entity_id
_entity_poly.type
_entity_poly.pdbx_seq_one_letter_code
_entity_poly.pdbx_strand_id
1 'polypeptide(L)'
;FQLQVGVPLYFRLRANPIKTILDNQKRLDSKGNIKRCRVPLIKEAEQIAWLQRKLGNAARVEDVHPISERPQYFSGDGKSGKIQTVCFEGVLTINDAPALIDLVQQGIGPAKSMGCGLLSLAPL
;
A
#
# COMPACT_ATOMS: atom_id res chain seq x y z
N PHE A 1 1.80 -24.68 -7.39
CA PHE A 1 1.23 -23.92 -6.26
C PHE A 1 -0.08 -23.32 -6.73
N GLN A 2 -1.21 -23.75 -6.19
CA GLN A 2 -2.54 -23.25 -6.59
C GLN A 2 -3.14 -22.53 -5.39
N LEU A 3 -3.54 -21.27 -5.59
CA LEU A 3 -4.23 -20.50 -4.56
C LEU A 3 -5.67 -21.03 -4.44
N GLN A 4 -6.04 -21.46 -3.23
CA GLN A 4 -7.37 -22.01 -2.94
C GLN A 4 -8.11 -21.09 -1.96
N VAL A 5 -9.39 -20.85 -2.21
CA VAL A 5 -10.25 -20.05 -1.34
C VAL A 5 -10.36 -20.71 0.04
N GLY A 6 -10.37 -19.90 1.09
CA GLY A 6 -10.41 -20.35 2.48
C GLY A 6 -9.06 -20.74 3.06
N VAL A 7 -7.98 -20.77 2.26
CA VAL A 7 -6.64 -21.12 2.75
C VAL A 7 -5.95 -19.90 3.38
N PRO A 8 -5.49 -20.00 4.64
CA PRO A 8 -4.64 -18.99 5.24
C PRO A 8 -3.21 -19.09 4.70
N LEU A 9 -2.58 -17.94 4.47
CA LEU A 9 -1.20 -17.83 4.00
C LEU A 9 -0.48 -16.74 4.79
N TYR A 10 0.81 -16.93 5.05
CA TYR A 10 1.67 -15.81 5.41
C TYR A 10 1.75 -14.84 4.24
N PHE A 11 1.79 -13.54 4.54
CA PHE A 11 2.06 -12.52 3.54
C PHE A 11 3.09 -11.52 4.01
N ARG A 12 3.75 -10.91 3.02
CA ARG A 12 4.59 -9.73 3.20
C ARG A 12 4.31 -8.74 2.08
N LEU A 13 4.13 -7.46 2.44
CA LEU A 13 3.89 -6.38 1.50
C LEU A 13 4.59 -5.10 1.98
N ARG A 14 5.60 -4.66 1.23
CA ARG A 14 6.15 -3.31 1.39
C ARG A 14 5.31 -2.33 0.58
N ALA A 15 4.72 -1.33 1.21
CA ALA A 15 3.82 -0.38 0.55
C ALA A 15 4.06 1.07 0.98
N ASN A 16 3.39 2.00 0.30
CA ASN A 16 3.33 3.42 0.63
C ASN A 16 1.86 3.81 0.98
N PRO A 17 1.41 3.59 2.23
CA PRO A 17 0.05 3.93 2.65
C PRO A 17 -0.12 5.44 2.70
N ILE A 18 -0.90 5.99 1.77
CA ILE A 18 -1.12 7.43 1.63
C ILE A 18 -2.60 7.78 1.51
N LYS A 19 -2.93 9.02 1.88
CA LYS A 19 -4.17 9.71 1.54
C LYS A 19 -3.89 10.99 0.75
N THR A 20 -4.88 11.45 0.01
CA THR A 20 -4.81 12.72 -0.71
C THR A 20 -5.56 13.77 0.10
N ILE A 21 -4.91 14.90 0.35
CA ILE A 21 -5.48 16.07 1.06
C ILE A 21 -5.30 17.33 0.21
N LEU A 22 -5.99 18.42 0.58
CA LEU A 22 -5.67 19.75 0.06
C LEU A 22 -4.34 20.24 0.65
N ASP A 23 -3.57 20.96 -0.15
CA ASP A 23 -2.28 21.52 0.25
C ASP A 23 -2.50 22.52 1.39
N ASN A 24 -1.87 22.26 2.54
CA ASN A 24 -2.00 23.10 3.73
C ASN A 24 -1.42 24.51 3.51
N GLN A 25 -0.47 24.66 2.58
CA GLN A 25 0.08 25.96 2.16
C GLN A 25 -0.82 26.67 1.13
N LYS A 26 -1.97 26.09 0.77
CA LYS A 26 -2.95 26.63 -0.19
C LYS A 26 -2.34 26.98 -1.56
N ARG A 27 -1.25 26.32 -1.95
CA ARG A 27 -0.65 26.47 -3.28
C ARG A 27 -1.67 26.12 -4.34
N LEU A 28 -1.69 26.86 -5.43
CA LEU A 28 -2.64 26.64 -6.51
C LEU A 28 -2.08 25.68 -7.56
N ASP A 29 -2.97 24.92 -8.20
CA ASP A 29 -2.67 24.20 -9.44
C ASP A 29 -2.77 25.13 -10.66
N SER A 30 -2.48 24.61 -11.85
CA SER A 30 -2.55 25.38 -13.10
C SER A 30 -3.95 25.87 -13.46
N LYS A 31 -4.99 25.40 -12.76
CA LYS A 31 -6.39 25.78 -12.94
C LYS A 31 -6.87 26.74 -11.84
N GLY A 32 -5.98 27.20 -10.95
CA GLY A 32 -6.31 28.12 -9.87
C GLY A 32 -6.99 27.46 -8.66
N ASN A 33 -7.05 26.13 -8.58
CA ASN A 33 -7.62 25.43 -7.42
C ASN A 33 -6.54 25.12 -6.39
N ILE A 34 -6.91 24.96 -5.11
CA ILE A 34 -5.98 24.47 -4.09
C ILE A 34 -5.44 23.10 -4.51
N LYS A 35 -4.13 23.01 -4.64
CA LYS A 35 -3.41 21.80 -5.06
C LYS A 35 -3.73 20.64 -4.13
N ARG A 36 -3.84 19.43 -4.70
CA ARG A 36 -3.95 18.19 -3.94
C ARG A 36 -2.57 17.57 -3.71
N CYS A 37 -2.32 17.13 -2.48
CA CYS A 37 -1.07 16.52 -2.07
C CYS A 37 -1.30 15.13 -1.48
N ARG A 38 -0.37 14.22 -1.77
CA ARG A 38 -0.33 12.88 -1.18
C ARG A 38 0.46 12.96 0.12
N VAL A 39 -0.14 12.53 1.22
CA VAL A 39 0.48 12.48 2.55
C VAL A 39 0.42 11.07 3.11
N PRO A 40 1.44 10.63 3.87
CA PRO A 40 1.46 9.31 4.47
C PRO A 40 0.39 9.16 5.56
N LEU A 41 -0.13 7.94 5.69
CA LEU A 41 -0.92 7.52 6.85
C LEU A 41 0.04 7.15 7.98
N ILE A 42 -0.07 7.85 9.10
CA ILE A 42 0.88 7.72 10.22
C ILE A 42 0.37 6.76 11.27
N LYS A 43 -0.95 6.73 11.50
CA LYS A 43 -1.56 5.88 12.52
C LYS A 43 -1.67 4.45 11.99
N GLU A 44 -1.26 3.48 12.79
CA GLU A 44 -1.31 2.06 12.46
C GLU A 44 -2.71 1.60 12.01
N ALA A 45 -3.76 2.01 12.74
CA ALA A 45 -5.13 1.71 12.37
C ALA A 45 -5.52 2.24 10.97
N GLU A 46 -5.03 3.42 10.57
CA GLU A 46 -5.26 3.95 9.21
C GLU A 46 -4.48 3.14 8.16
N GLN A 47 -3.29 2.66 8.48
CA GLN A 47 -2.46 1.84 7.60
C GLN A 47 -3.08 0.44 7.38
N ILE A 48 -3.58 -0.19 8.44
CA ILE A 48 -4.30 -1.46 8.39
C ILE A 48 -5.59 -1.30 7.58
N ALA A 49 -6.39 -0.26 7.85
CA ALA A 49 -7.59 0.01 7.09
C ALA A 49 -7.28 0.28 5.60
N TRP A 50 -6.15 0.92 5.30
CA TRP A 50 -5.68 1.10 3.93
C TRP A 50 -5.35 -0.23 3.27
N LEU A 51 -4.66 -1.15 3.96
CA LEU A 51 -4.32 -2.48 3.45
C LEU A 51 -5.59 -3.29 3.16
N GLN A 52 -6.50 -3.38 4.12
CA GLN A 52 -7.76 -4.11 3.99
C GLN A 52 -8.58 -3.59 2.79
N ARG A 53 -8.68 -2.27 2.64
CA ARG A 53 -9.37 -1.67 1.48
C ARG A 53 -8.67 -1.99 0.15
N LYS A 54 -7.34 -2.15 0.15
CA LYS A 54 -6.58 -2.48 -1.06
C LYS A 54 -6.67 -3.95 -1.44
N LEU A 55 -6.78 -4.84 -0.46
CA LEU A 55 -7.08 -6.25 -0.70
C LEU A 55 -8.55 -6.43 -1.14
N GLY A 56 -9.46 -5.58 -0.66
CA GLY A 56 -10.86 -5.61 -1.05
C GLY A 56 -11.47 -6.98 -0.75
N ASN A 57 -12.16 -7.58 -1.72
CA ASN A 57 -12.72 -8.92 -1.58
C ASN A 57 -11.74 -10.05 -1.95
N ALA A 58 -10.50 -9.74 -2.37
CA ALA A 58 -9.55 -10.79 -2.77
C ALA A 58 -9.09 -11.63 -1.59
N ALA A 59 -8.87 -11.00 -0.44
CA ALA A 59 -8.41 -11.66 0.78
C ALA A 59 -8.87 -10.90 2.03
N ARG A 60 -9.12 -11.65 3.09
CA ARG A 60 -9.35 -11.12 4.45
C ARG A 60 -8.04 -11.17 5.23
N VAL A 61 -7.72 -10.10 5.95
CA VAL A 61 -6.55 -10.06 6.85
C VAL A 61 -6.97 -10.67 8.19
N GLU A 62 -6.26 -11.72 8.63
CA GLU A 62 -6.48 -12.35 9.95
C GLU A 62 -5.62 -11.68 11.02
N ASP A 63 -4.36 -11.43 10.67
CA ASP A 63 -3.38 -10.79 11.52
C ASP A 63 -2.44 -9.94 10.67
N VAL A 64 -1.98 -8.80 11.22
CA VAL A 64 -1.09 -7.89 10.52
C VAL A 64 -0.25 -7.07 11.48
N HIS A 65 1.03 -6.97 11.15
CA HIS A 65 2.02 -6.15 11.83
C HIS A 65 2.60 -5.12 10.85
N PRO A 66 2.17 -3.85 10.93
CA PRO A 66 2.75 -2.76 10.15
C PRO A 66 4.10 -2.33 10.74
N ILE A 67 5.18 -2.48 9.97
CA ILE A 67 6.52 -2.08 10.36
C ILE A 67 6.89 -0.83 9.58
N SER A 68 6.98 0.31 10.28
CA SER A 68 7.39 1.58 9.67
C SER A 68 8.87 1.54 9.31
N GLU A 69 9.21 1.98 8.10
CA GLU A 69 10.58 2.01 7.61
C GLU A 69 11.13 3.43 7.49
N ARG A 70 12.43 3.56 7.22
CA ARG A 70 13.04 4.86 6.94
C ARG A 70 12.47 5.45 5.65
N PRO A 71 12.16 6.76 5.61
CA PRO A 71 11.72 7.40 4.39
C PRO A 71 12.74 7.26 3.27
N GLN A 72 12.26 6.95 2.07
CA GLN A 72 13.07 7.01 0.85
C GLN A 72 12.94 8.40 0.25
N TYR A 73 14.07 9.08 0.07
CA TYR A 73 14.13 10.37 -0.60
C TYR A 73 14.51 10.16 -2.06
N PHE A 74 13.94 10.97 -2.94
CA PHE A 74 14.29 10.98 -4.35
C PHE A 74 14.29 12.41 -4.87
N SER A 75 15.12 12.64 -5.88
CA SER A 75 15.25 13.91 -6.58
C SER A 75 15.47 13.66 -8.06
N GLY A 76 14.78 14.41 -8.91
CA GLY A 76 14.91 14.36 -10.37
C GLY A 76 14.16 15.52 -11.03
N ASP A 77 14.66 16.02 -12.15
CA ASP A 77 14.05 17.13 -12.93
C ASP A 77 13.64 18.35 -12.09
N GLY A 78 14.52 18.76 -11.17
CA GLY A 78 14.28 19.90 -10.27
C GLY A 78 13.18 19.66 -9.22
N LYS A 79 12.67 18.43 -9.09
CA LYS A 79 11.66 18.04 -8.11
C LYS A 79 12.27 17.06 -7.12
N SER A 80 11.98 17.27 -5.85
CA SER A 80 12.30 16.34 -4.78
C SER A 80 11.03 15.80 -4.14
N GLY A 81 11.12 14.60 -3.59
CA GLY A 81 10.02 13.96 -2.90
C GLY A 81 10.51 12.95 -1.88
N LYS A 82 9.57 12.49 -1.05
CA LYS A 82 9.79 11.42 -0.09
C LYS A 82 8.69 10.39 -0.17
N ILE A 83 9.04 9.15 0.13
CA ILE A 83 8.12 8.01 0.23
C ILE A 83 8.27 7.47 1.65
N GLN A 84 7.16 7.43 2.39
CA GLN A 84 7.13 6.79 3.69
C GLN A 84 6.63 5.36 3.49
N THR A 85 7.55 4.40 3.56
CA THR A 85 7.20 3.00 3.37
C THR A 85 6.81 2.34 4.68
N VAL A 86 5.93 1.36 4.58
CA VAL A 86 5.49 0.46 5.65
C VAL A 86 5.55 -0.95 5.11
N CYS A 87 6.23 -1.84 5.83
CA CYS A 87 6.23 -3.27 5.56
C CYS A 87 5.14 -3.94 6.40
N PHE A 88 4.10 -4.46 5.74
CA PHE A 88 3.08 -5.27 6.37
C PHE A 88 3.51 -6.73 6.32
N GLU A 89 3.46 -7.40 7.47
CA GLU A 89 3.66 -8.85 7.59
C GLU A 89 2.49 -9.43 8.38
N GLY A 90 2.08 -10.66 8.10
CA GLY A 90 0.99 -11.28 8.83
C GLY A 90 0.36 -12.46 8.09
N VAL A 91 -0.91 -12.70 8.38
CA VAL A 91 -1.69 -13.80 7.78
C VAL A 91 -2.92 -13.24 7.10
N LEU A 92 -3.18 -13.73 5.88
CA LEU A 92 -4.42 -13.48 5.16
C LEU A 92 -5.08 -14.79 4.75
N THR A 93 -6.41 -14.76 4.64
CA THR A 93 -7.20 -15.86 4.08
C THR A 93 -7.72 -15.46 2.72
N ILE A 94 -7.56 -16.34 1.73
CA ILE A 94 -7.99 -16.11 0.35
C ILE A 94 -9.52 -16.16 0.30
N ASN A 95 -10.15 -15.12 -0.24
CA ASN A 95 -11.60 -15.09 -0.50
C ASN A 95 -11.92 -15.27 -1.99
N ASP A 96 -11.08 -14.70 -2.87
CA ASP A 96 -11.22 -14.77 -4.32
C ASP A 96 -9.82 -14.94 -4.94
N ALA A 97 -9.54 -16.15 -5.42
CA ALA A 97 -8.21 -16.50 -5.95
C ALA A 97 -7.84 -15.72 -7.22
N PRO A 98 -8.70 -15.62 -8.27
CA PRO A 98 -8.43 -14.74 -9.41
C PRO A 98 -8.13 -13.29 -9.02
N ALA A 99 -8.94 -12.68 -8.15
CA ALA A 99 -8.71 -11.30 -7.72
C ALA A 99 -7.39 -11.13 -6.96
N LEU A 100 -6.99 -12.12 -6.16
CA LEU A 100 -5.71 -12.10 -5.46
C LEU A 100 -4.53 -12.25 -6.43
N ILE A 101 -4.65 -13.10 -7.45
CA ILE A 101 -3.63 -13.25 -8.49
C ILE A 101 -3.42 -11.92 -9.23
N ASP A 102 -4.51 -11.24 -9.60
CA ASP A 102 -4.43 -9.92 -10.23
C ASP A 102 -3.70 -8.89 -9.35
N LEU A 103 -3.97 -8.89 -8.03
CA LEU A 103 -3.27 -8.01 -7.09
C LEU A 103 -1.78 -8.33 -6.98
N VAL A 104 -1.40 -9.61 -6.98
CA VAL A 104 0.01 -10.03 -6.94
C VAL A 104 0.74 -9.60 -8.23
N GLN A 105 0.10 -9.76 -9.39
CA GLN A 105 0.68 -9.39 -10.69
C GLN A 105 0.78 -7.88 -10.89
N GLN A 106 -0.28 -7.15 -10.55
CA GLN A 106 -0.33 -5.69 -10.75
C GLN A 106 0.45 -4.95 -9.67
N GLY A 107 0.48 -5.49 -8.45
CA GLY A 107 1.04 -4.87 -7.26
C GLY A 107 0.09 -3.89 -6.56
N ILE A 108 0.24 -3.79 -5.25
CA ILE A 108 -0.68 -3.07 -4.36
C ILE A 108 -0.20 -1.64 -4.08
N GLY A 109 -1.01 -0.65 -4.48
CA GLY A 109 -0.80 0.74 -4.08
C GLY A 109 0.25 1.53 -4.89
N PRO A 110 0.58 2.76 -4.46
CA PRO A 110 1.50 3.66 -5.17
C PRO A 110 2.97 3.26 -5.04
N ALA A 111 3.85 4.00 -5.74
CA ALA A 111 5.30 3.88 -5.64
C ALA A 111 5.90 2.52 -6.09
N LYS A 112 5.24 1.84 -7.03
CA LYS A 112 5.68 0.53 -7.55
C LYS A 112 7.11 0.51 -8.09
N SER A 113 7.48 1.55 -8.84
CA SER A 113 8.84 1.72 -9.38
C SER A 113 9.90 1.99 -8.31
N MET A 114 9.51 2.17 -7.04
CA MET A 114 10.39 2.51 -5.92
C MET A 114 10.48 1.35 -4.91
N GLY A 115 10.11 0.13 -5.33
CA GLY A 115 10.17 -1.06 -4.47
C GLY A 115 8.99 -1.20 -3.50
N CYS A 116 7.82 -0.66 -3.87
CA CYS A 116 6.56 -0.89 -3.16
C CYS A 116 5.60 -1.76 -3.98
N GLY A 117 4.64 -2.39 -3.32
CA GLY A 117 3.48 -3.01 -3.94
C GLY A 117 3.61 -4.48 -4.28
N LEU A 118 4.79 -5.09 -4.19
CA LEU A 118 4.91 -6.53 -4.33
C LEU A 118 4.30 -7.24 -3.12
N LEU A 119 3.26 -8.03 -3.34
CA LEU A 119 2.66 -8.92 -2.35
C LEU A 119 3.33 -10.31 -2.47
N SER A 120 4.04 -10.71 -1.44
CA SER A 120 4.63 -12.05 -1.32
C SER A 120 3.73 -12.93 -0.45
N LEU A 121 3.56 -14.18 -0.86
CA LEU A 121 2.73 -15.18 -0.16
C LEU A 121 3.57 -16.42 0.13
N ALA A 122 3.29 -17.07 1.26
CA ALA A 122 3.89 -18.36 1.62
C ALA A 122 2.84 -19.26 2.32
N PRO A 123 2.94 -20.59 2.18
CA PRO A 123 2.16 -21.52 3.02
C PRO A 123 2.34 -21.21 4.50
N LEU A 124 1.26 -21.33 5.27
CA LEU A 124 1.31 -21.29 6.73
C LEU A 124 2.09 -22.48 7.31
#